data_AF-A0A532TBL7-F1
#
_entry.id   AF-A0A532TBL7-F1
#
_cell.length_a   1.000
_cell.length_b   1.000
_cell.length_c   1.000
_cell.angle_alpha   90.00
_cell.angle_beta   90.00
_cell.angle_gamma   90.00
#
_symmetry.space_group_name_H-M   'P 1'
#
loop_
_entity.id
_entity.type
_entity.pdbx_description
1 polymer ?
#
loop_
_entity_poly.entity_id
_entity_poly.type
_entity_poly.pdbx_seq_one_letter_code
_entity_poly.pdbx_strand_id
1 'polypeptide(L)'
;MVDLDPEKLRDVPGWKGAPIHICMGADYRGLTFCCKPGYSLTHAFICKRDKILTEIGLTPEEFIQIKVEFSNENNWDSEVVCFGSLSYCCMRRNGCPRRDLALVERYPNKSLEEIMKIYFNKKKELSKRILECITSVDGKKKIEPFLDLF
;
A
#
# COMPACT_ATOMS: atom_id res chain seq x y z
N MET A 1 4.30 -5.16 -22.09
CA MET A 1 3.26 -5.10 -21.04
C MET A 1 3.58 -6.15 -20.01
N VAL A 2 3.57 -5.79 -18.74
CA VAL A 2 3.77 -6.77 -17.65
C VAL A 2 2.54 -7.69 -17.56
N ASP A 3 2.78 -8.99 -17.43
CA ASP A 3 1.71 -9.97 -17.24
C ASP A 3 1.27 -9.92 -15.78
N LEU A 4 0.01 -9.52 -15.55
CA LEU A 4 -0.55 -9.40 -14.21
C LEU A 4 -1.54 -10.54 -13.99
N ASP A 5 -1.36 -11.28 -12.90
CA ASP A 5 -2.31 -12.30 -12.45
C ASP A 5 -3.65 -11.63 -12.08
N PRO A 6 -4.74 -11.87 -12.84
CA PRO A 6 -6.04 -11.25 -12.59
C PRO A 6 -6.62 -11.61 -11.22
N GLU A 7 -6.25 -12.76 -10.64
CA GLU A 7 -6.71 -13.17 -9.31
C GLU A 7 -6.08 -12.33 -8.18
N LYS A 8 -5.00 -11.61 -8.48
CA LYS A 8 -4.30 -10.71 -7.54
C LYS A 8 -4.69 -9.26 -7.71
N LEU A 9 -5.64 -8.97 -8.59
CA LEU A 9 -6.14 -7.63 -8.85
C LEU A 9 -7.56 -7.46 -8.31
N ARG A 10 -7.91 -6.22 -7.97
CA ARG A 10 -9.26 -5.81 -7.63
C ARG A 10 -9.55 -4.43 -8.19
N ASP A 11 -10.75 -4.27 -8.70
CA ASP A 11 -11.27 -2.94 -9.01
C ASP A 11 -11.82 -2.34 -7.72
N VAL A 12 -11.22 -1.22 -7.31
CA VAL A 12 -11.63 -0.44 -6.15
C VAL A 12 -11.92 1.00 -6.57
N PRO A 13 -12.75 1.75 -5.84
CA PRO A 13 -13.03 3.15 -6.18
C PRO A 13 -11.74 3.96 -6.38
N GLY A 14 -11.54 4.55 -7.55
CA GLY A 14 -10.35 5.34 -7.85
C GLY A 14 -9.11 4.56 -8.33
N TRP A 15 -9.11 3.22 -8.26
CA TRP A 15 -8.00 2.40 -8.76
C TRP A 15 -8.50 1.11 -9.41
N LYS A 16 -8.61 1.14 -10.75
CA LYS A 16 -8.87 -0.05 -11.56
C LYS A 16 -7.61 -0.94 -11.63
N GLY A 17 -7.77 -2.24 -11.48
CA GLY A 17 -6.65 -3.19 -11.45
C GLY A 17 -5.69 -2.95 -10.29
N ALA A 18 -6.21 -2.57 -9.12
CA ALA A 18 -5.40 -2.39 -7.92
C ALA A 18 -4.85 -3.75 -7.44
N PRO A 19 -3.55 -3.83 -7.11
CA PRO A 19 -2.97 -5.05 -6.55
C PRO A 19 -3.55 -5.32 -5.16
N ILE A 20 -3.69 -6.60 -4.79
CA ILE A 20 -3.91 -6.97 -3.39
C ILE A 20 -2.60 -6.84 -2.58
N HIS A 21 -2.54 -7.43 -1.40
CA HIS A 21 -1.35 -7.39 -0.56
C HIS A 21 -0.29 -8.45 -0.93
N ILE A 22 0.98 -8.10 -0.77
CA ILE A 22 2.15 -8.96 -1.06
C ILE A 22 2.07 -10.35 -0.42
N CYS A 23 1.50 -10.49 0.79
CA CYS A 23 1.36 -11.80 1.45
C CYS A 23 0.48 -12.80 0.66
N MET A 24 -0.26 -12.35 -0.35
CA MET A 24 -1.07 -13.20 -1.25
C MET A 24 -0.48 -13.31 -2.66
N GLY A 25 0.75 -12.85 -2.86
CA GLY A 25 1.45 -12.93 -4.14
C GLY A 25 1.12 -11.82 -5.13
N ALA A 26 0.66 -10.65 -4.66
CA ALA A 26 0.53 -9.48 -5.52
C ALA A 26 1.90 -8.97 -6.03
N ASP A 27 1.88 -8.20 -7.10
CA ASP A 27 3.04 -7.51 -7.65
C ASP A 27 3.54 -6.35 -6.76
N TYR A 28 4.66 -5.73 -7.14
CA TYR A 28 5.34 -4.70 -6.34
C TYR A 28 4.47 -3.51 -5.94
N ARG A 29 3.45 -3.16 -6.74
CA ARG A 29 2.50 -2.09 -6.41
C ARG A 29 1.76 -2.38 -5.10
N GLY A 30 1.60 -3.65 -4.74
CA GLY A 30 0.97 -4.13 -3.50
C GLY A 30 1.70 -3.73 -2.21
N LEU A 31 2.93 -3.22 -2.28
CA LEU A 31 3.69 -2.71 -1.13
C LEU A 31 2.96 -1.59 -0.38
N THR A 32 2.09 -0.83 -1.06
CA THR A 32 1.25 0.18 -0.40
C THR A 32 0.32 -0.42 0.67
N PHE A 33 -0.01 -1.71 0.60
CA PHE A 33 -0.87 -2.42 1.56
C PHE A 33 -0.09 -3.22 2.61
N CYS A 34 1.25 -3.17 2.58
CA CYS A 34 2.09 -3.86 3.55
C CYS A 34 2.14 -3.14 4.89
N CYS A 35 2.22 -3.94 5.96
CA CYS A 35 2.37 -3.52 7.34
C CYS A 35 3.78 -3.00 7.64
N LYS A 36 3.96 -2.35 8.81
CA LYS A 36 5.28 -1.84 9.25
C LYS A 36 6.29 -2.98 9.45
N PRO A 37 7.51 -2.87 8.88
CA PRO A 37 8.62 -3.77 9.20
C PRO A 37 8.96 -3.85 10.68
N GLY A 38 9.49 -5.01 11.11
CA GLY A 38 9.87 -5.27 12.50
C GLY A 38 8.75 -5.69 13.45
N TYR A 39 7.49 -5.79 12.99
CA TYR A 39 6.36 -6.24 13.83
C TYR A 39 5.92 -7.66 13.46
N SER A 40 5.80 -8.51 14.47
CA SER A 40 5.20 -9.84 14.33
C SER A 40 3.68 -9.71 14.23
N LEU A 41 3.12 -10.24 13.16
CA LEU A 41 1.67 -10.29 12.91
C LEU A 41 1.22 -11.75 12.84
N THR A 42 -0.07 -11.98 13.08
CA THR A 42 -0.69 -13.32 13.03
C THR A 42 -0.39 -14.08 11.73
N HIS A 43 -0.20 -13.37 10.62
CA HIS A 43 0.12 -13.93 9.30
C HIS A 43 1.55 -13.62 8.84
N ALA A 44 2.48 -13.39 9.78
CA ALA A 44 3.88 -13.08 9.44
C ALA A 44 4.56 -14.22 8.68
N PHE A 45 4.18 -15.47 8.91
CA PHE A 45 4.77 -16.65 8.25
C PHE A 45 4.53 -16.73 6.73
N ILE A 46 3.49 -16.07 6.20
CA ILE A 46 3.24 -15.94 4.76
C ILE A 46 3.70 -14.59 4.18
N CYS A 47 4.29 -13.73 5.02
CA CYS A 47 4.70 -12.40 4.59
C CYS A 47 5.91 -12.47 3.66
N LYS A 48 5.77 -11.90 2.46
CA LYS A 48 6.87 -11.78 1.48
C LYS A 48 7.43 -10.36 1.38
N ARG A 49 7.01 -9.43 2.26
CA ARG A 49 7.40 -8.01 2.22
C ARG A 49 8.93 -7.87 2.23
N ASP A 50 9.60 -8.41 3.23
CA ASP A 50 11.03 -8.18 3.41
C ASP A 50 11.86 -8.82 2.28
N LYS A 51 11.41 -9.99 1.78
CA LYS A 51 11.98 -10.58 0.56
C LYS A 51 11.87 -9.65 -0.65
N ILE A 52 10.69 -9.05 -0.88
CA ILE A 52 10.45 -8.14 -2.00
C ILE A 52 11.25 -6.85 -1.85
N LEU A 53 11.30 -6.29 -0.64
CA LEU A 53 12.10 -5.11 -0.33
C LEU A 53 13.57 -5.34 -0.70
N THR A 54 14.17 -6.45 -0.25
CA THR A 54 15.53 -6.83 -0.64
C THR A 54 15.66 -7.04 -2.15
N GLU A 55 14.69 -7.69 -2.79
CA GLU A 55 14.72 -7.99 -4.23
C GLU A 55 14.76 -6.73 -5.11
N ILE A 56 14.08 -5.66 -4.69
CA ILE A 56 14.06 -4.38 -5.39
C ILE A 56 15.08 -3.37 -4.84
N GLY A 57 15.90 -3.78 -3.86
CA GLY A 57 16.95 -2.94 -3.28
C GLY A 57 16.42 -1.76 -2.46
N LEU A 58 15.32 -1.96 -1.73
CA LEU A 58 14.76 -1.00 -0.78
C LEU A 58 14.93 -1.56 0.64
N THR A 59 15.47 -0.78 1.57
CA THR A 59 15.61 -1.20 2.97
C THR A 59 14.27 -1.10 3.73
N PRO A 60 14.07 -1.87 4.82
CA PRO A 60 12.93 -1.69 5.71
C PRO A 60 12.79 -0.26 6.24
N GLU A 61 13.91 0.40 6.54
CA GLU A 61 13.98 1.76 7.06
C GLU A 61 13.51 2.79 6.03
N GLU A 62 14.01 2.71 4.79
CA GLU A 62 13.55 3.56 3.68
C GLU A 62 12.06 3.35 3.40
N PHE A 63 11.60 2.10 3.41
CA PHE A 63 10.18 1.79 3.23
C PHE A 63 9.30 2.39 4.35
N ILE A 64 9.78 2.35 5.60
CA ILE A 64 9.11 3.01 6.72
C ILE A 64 9.08 4.53 6.51
N GLN A 65 10.22 5.12 6.15
CA GLN A 65 10.37 6.56 5.96
C GLN A 65 9.40 7.07 4.89
N ILE A 66 9.34 6.43 3.72
CA ILE A 66 8.40 6.78 2.64
C ILE A 66 6.96 6.79 3.15
N LYS A 67 6.58 5.79 3.95
CA LYS A 67 5.21 5.67 4.48
C LYS A 67 4.88 6.66 5.59
N VAL A 68 5.86 7.04 6.40
CA VAL A 68 5.71 8.07 7.44
C VAL A 68 5.60 9.45 6.80
N GLU A 69 6.49 9.80 5.87
CA GLU A 69 6.43 11.05 5.12
C GLU A 69 5.10 11.20 4.39
N PHE A 70 4.69 10.17 3.65
CA PHE A 70 3.39 10.17 2.98
C PHE A 70 2.24 10.32 3.97
N SER A 71 2.34 9.73 5.17
CA SER A 71 1.33 9.89 6.20
C SER A 71 1.22 11.34 6.66
N ASN A 72 2.35 11.96 6.97
CA ASN A 72 2.44 13.34 7.46
C ASN A 72 1.90 14.33 6.43
N GLU A 73 2.32 14.20 5.16
CA GLU A 73 1.89 15.07 4.06
C GLU A 73 0.37 15.01 3.80
N ASN A 74 -0.26 13.86 4.09
CA ASN A 74 -1.69 13.64 3.81
C ASN A 74 -2.55 13.61 5.07
N ASN A 75 -1.99 13.96 6.25
CA ASN A 75 -2.66 13.89 7.54
C ASN A 75 -3.33 12.51 7.80
N TRP A 76 -2.57 11.45 7.57
CA TRP A 76 -3.03 10.05 7.60
C TRP A 76 -2.77 9.33 8.93
N ASP A 77 -2.24 10.04 9.91
CA ASP A 77 -2.05 9.53 11.27
C ASP A 77 -3.40 9.34 11.98
N SER A 78 -3.49 8.29 12.79
CA SER A 78 -4.72 7.91 13.48
C SER A 78 -4.42 6.87 14.56
N GLU A 79 -4.81 7.14 15.80
CA GLU A 79 -4.58 6.23 16.93
C GLU A 79 -5.39 4.92 16.84
N VAL A 80 -6.53 4.94 16.12
CA VAL A 80 -7.40 3.76 16.02
C VAL A 80 -6.93 2.72 15.01
N VAL A 81 -5.99 3.04 14.11
CA VAL A 81 -5.53 2.13 13.04
C VAL A 81 -4.21 1.44 13.38
N CYS A 82 -3.90 0.37 12.65
CA CYS A 82 -2.65 -0.36 12.84
C CYS A 82 -1.45 0.56 12.59
N PHE A 83 -0.46 0.50 13.49
CA PHE A 83 0.79 1.27 13.38
C PHE A 83 0.60 2.80 13.33
N GLY A 84 -0.55 3.30 13.80
CA GLY A 84 -0.79 4.74 13.94
C GLY A 84 -1.02 5.49 12.62
N SER A 85 -1.09 4.82 11.46
CA SER A 85 -1.27 5.50 10.18
C SER A 85 -2.05 4.68 9.14
N LEU A 86 -2.90 5.36 8.38
CA LEU A 86 -3.60 4.80 7.22
C LEU A 86 -2.64 4.30 6.13
N SER A 87 -1.39 4.78 6.08
CA SER A 87 -0.38 4.33 5.11
C SER A 87 -0.06 2.83 5.25
N TYR A 88 -0.26 2.26 6.43
CA TYR A 88 -0.08 0.83 6.72
C TYR A 88 -1.37 -0.01 6.64
N CYS A 89 -2.53 0.60 6.38
CA CYS A 89 -3.77 -0.16 6.22
C CYS A 89 -3.70 -1.09 5.00
N CYS A 90 -4.08 -2.36 5.21
CA CYS A 90 -4.15 -3.40 4.20
C CYS A 90 -5.48 -3.35 3.41
N MET A 91 -5.50 -3.96 2.21
CA MET A 91 -6.71 -4.14 1.41
C MET A 91 -7.45 -5.42 1.84
N ARG A 92 -8.38 -5.28 2.78
CA ARG A 92 -9.28 -6.37 3.19
C ARG A 92 -10.51 -6.46 2.28
N ARG A 93 -10.97 -7.68 1.98
CA ARG A 93 -12.16 -7.92 1.13
C ARG A 93 -13.43 -7.30 1.71
N ASN A 94 -13.63 -7.41 3.02
CA ASN A 94 -14.85 -6.94 3.71
C ASN A 94 -14.63 -5.66 4.51
N GLY A 95 -13.63 -4.85 4.13
CA GLY A 95 -13.27 -3.65 4.87
C GLY A 95 -12.54 -3.91 6.20
N CYS A 96 -12.35 -2.85 6.98
CA CYS A 96 -11.68 -2.91 8.28
C CYS A 96 -12.32 -1.88 9.21
N PRO A 97 -13.00 -2.29 10.30
CA PRO A 97 -13.72 -1.37 11.17
C PRO A 97 -12.87 -0.20 11.67
N ARG A 98 -11.60 -0.45 12.01
CA ARG A 98 -10.64 0.57 12.46
C ARG A 98 -10.29 1.58 11.37
N ARG A 99 -10.01 1.11 10.15
CA ARG A 99 -9.72 1.98 8.99
C ARG A 99 -10.95 2.79 8.63
N ASP A 100 -12.11 2.12 8.57
CA ASP A 100 -13.35 2.73 8.10
C ASP A 100 -13.81 3.81 9.09
N LEU A 101 -13.69 3.56 10.40
CA LEU A 101 -13.88 4.58 11.44
C LEU A 101 -12.95 5.79 11.25
N ALA A 102 -11.63 5.55 11.16
CA ALA A 102 -10.65 6.63 10.98
C ALA A 102 -10.88 7.46 9.69
N LEU A 103 -11.41 6.82 8.65
CA LEU A 103 -11.74 7.49 7.39
C LEU A 103 -13.01 8.34 7.51
N VAL A 104 -14.05 7.83 8.16
CA VAL A 104 -15.29 8.59 8.43
C VAL A 104 -15.02 9.80 9.33
N GLU A 105 -14.27 9.62 10.40
CA GLU A 105 -13.87 10.72 11.31
C GLU A 105 -13.06 11.80 10.59
N ARG A 106 -12.20 11.40 9.65
CA ARG A 106 -11.36 12.32 8.86
C ARG A 106 -12.14 13.08 7.80
N TYR A 107 -13.23 12.50 7.27
CA TYR A 107 -14.00 13.08 6.17
C TYR A 107 -15.50 13.14 6.53
N PRO A 108 -15.89 13.89 7.58
CA PRO A 108 -17.26 13.84 8.13
C PRO A 108 -18.34 14.32 7.15
N ASN A 109 -17.97 15.12 6.15
CA ASN A 109 -18.90 15.70 5.17
C ASN A 109 -18.87 14.98 3.81
N LYS A 110 -18.39 13.73 3.75
CA LYS A 110 -18.29 12.96 2.52
C LYS A 110 -19.07 11.65 2.63
N SER A 111 -19.64 11.23 1.51
CA SER A 111 -20.23 9.90 1.42
C SER A 111 -19.16 8.82 1.53
N LEU A 112 -19.56 7.60 1.94
CA LEU A 112 -18.63 6.46 2.03
C LEU A 112 -17.93 6.18 0.68
N GLU A 113 -18.63 6.33 -0.43
CA GLU A 113 -18.06 6.14 -1.77
C GLU A 113 -16.94 7.14 -2.07
N GLU A 114 -17.17 8.42 -1.81
CA GLU A 114 -16.16 9.48 -1.98
C GLU A 114 -14.95 9.24 -1.08
N ILE A 115 -15.17 8.85 0.17
CA ILE A 115 -14.12 8.53 1.14
C ILE A 115 -13.25 7.38 0.62
N MET A 116 -13.87 6.30 0.16
CA MET A 116 -13.14 5.14 -0.36
C MET A 116 -12.38 5.48 -1.63
N LYS A 117 -12.95 6.32 -2.51
CA LYS A 117 -12.27 6.83 -3.71
C LYS A 117 -11.02 7.66 -3.35
N ILE A 118 -11.13 8.57 -2.37
CA ILE A 118 -9.99 9.35 -1.86
C ILE A 118 -8.92 8.41 -1.28
N TYR A 119 -9.33 7.47 -0.42
CA TYR A 119 -8.41 6.54 0.24
C TYR A 119 -7.63 5.69 -0.78
N PHE A 120 -8.29 5.10 -1.76
CA PHE A 120 -7.64 4.25 -2.75
C PHE A 120 -6.83 5.04 -3.79
N ASN A 121 -7.25 6.25 -4.17
CA ASN A 121 -6.41 7.17 -4.96
C ASN A 121 -5.09 7.45 -4.25
N LYS A 122 -5.15 7.76 -2.95
CA LYS A 122 -3.96 8.00 -2.14
C LYS A 122 -3.12 6.72 -1.95
N LYS A 123 -3.73 5.54 -1.88
CA LYS A 123 -2.99 4.27 -1.92
C LYS A 123 -2.31 4.05 -3.28
N LYS A 124 -2.92 4.47 -4.38
CA LYS A 124 -2.31 4.46 -5.72
C LYS A 124 -1.11 5.41 -5.76
N GLU A 125 -1.24 6.63 -5.25
CA GLU A 125 -0.14 7.60 -5.13
C GLU A 125 1.01 7.05 -4.28
N LEU A 126 0.72 6.49 -3.09
CA LEU A 126 1.73 5.89 -2.22
C LEU A 126 2.42 4.70 -2.90
N SER A 127 1.67 3.87 -3.62
CA SER A 127 2.23 2.77 -4.40
C SER A 127 3.25 3.26 -5.42
N LYS A 128 2.88 4.27 -6.21
CA LYS A 128 3.78 4.90 -7.18
C LYS A 128 5.03 5.46 -6.51
N ARG A 129 4.87 6.23 -5.42
CA ARG A 129 5.99 6.83 -4.67
C ARG A 129 6.97 5.78 -4.15
N ILE A 130 6.46 4.67 -3.59
CA ILE A 130 7.33 3.57 -3.11
C ILE A 130 8.20 3.05 -4.26
N LEU A 131 7.64 2.89 -5.46
CA LEU A 131 8.37 2.38 -6.62
C LEU A 131 9.36 3.41 -7.20
N GLU A 132 8.99 4.68 -7.24
CA GLU A 132 9.85 5.77 -7.73
C GLU A 132 11.07 6.04 -6.82
N CYS A 133 10.95 5.76 -5.52
CA CYS A 133 12.07 5.86 -4.59
C CYS A 133 13.15 4.78 -4.77
N ILE A 134 12.93 3.78 -5.62
CA ILE A 134 13.89 2.70 -5.85
C ILE A 134 15.04 3.21 -6.73
N THR A 135 16.24 3.24 -6.15
CA THR A 135 17.44 3.79 -6.82
C THR A 135 18.35 2.72 -7.40
N SER A 136 18.29 1.48 -6.88
CA SER A 136 19.16 0.38 -7.32
C SER A 136 18.95 0.04 -8.80
N VAL A 137 20.04 -0.23 -9.53
CA VAL A 137 19.99 -0.50 -10.98
C VAL A 137 19.12 -1.73 -11.28
N ASP A 138 19.30 -2.80 -10.50
CA ASP A 138 18.53 -4.03 -10.68
C ASP A 138 17.07 -3.88 -10.23
N GLY A 139 16.82 -3.11 -9.17
CA GLY A 139 15.45 -2.80 -8.72
C GLY A 139 14.68 -1.99 -9.75
N LYS A 140 15.30 -0.96 -10.35
CA LYS A 140 14.68 -0.14 -11.40
C LYS A 140 14.21 -0.98 -12.59
N LYS A 141 15.05 -1.88 -13.09
CA LYS A 141 14.69 -2.80 -14.19
C LYS A 141 13.47 -3.67 -13.86
N LYS A 142 13.31 -4.07 -12.60
CA LYS A 142 12.18 -4.90 -12.15
C LYS A 142 10.89 -4.10 -12.03
N ILE A 143 10.96 -2.85 -11.57
CA ILE A 143 9.77 -2.03 -11.28
C ILE A 143 9.30 -1.18 -12.47
N GLU A 144 10.15 -0.93 -13.46
CA GLU A 144 9.84 -0.13 -14.65
C GLU A 144 8.55 -0.57 -15.36
N PRO A 145 8.31 -1.87 -15.65
CA PRO A 145 7.05 -2.31 -16.28
C PRO A 145 5.79 -2.03 -15.45
N PHE A 146 5.92 -1.82 -14.15
CA PHE A 146 4.81 -1.52 -13.24
C PHE A 146 4.56 -0.02 -13.09
N LEU A 147 5.58 0.83 -13.33
CA LEU A 147 5.43 2.29 -13.34
C LEU A 147 4.54 2.74 -14.51
N ASP A 148 4.61 2.06 -15.64
CA ASP A 148 3.77 2.31 -16.82
C ASP A 148 2.26 2.05 -16.58
N LEU A 149 1.90 1.45 -15.45
CA LEU A 149 0.50 1.12 -15.10
C LEU A 149 -0.21 2.22 -14.30
N PHE A 150 0.47 3.31 -13.95
CA PHE A 150 -0.09 4.40 -13.14
C PHE A 150 -0.70 5.50 -13.99
#